data_AF-A0A0M6WLV1-F1
#
_entry.id   AF-A0A0M6WLV1-F1
#
_cell.length_a   1.000
_cell.length_b   1.000
_cell.length_c   1.000
_cell.angle_alpha   90.00
_cell.angle_beta   90.00
_cell.angle_gamma   90.00
#
_symmetry.space_group_name_H-M   'P 1'
#
loop_
_entity.id
_entity.type
_entity.pdbx_description
1 polymer ?
#
loop_
_entity_poly.entity_id
_entity_poly.type
_entity_poly.pdbx_seq_one_letter_code
_entity_poly.pdbx_strand_id
1 'polypeptide(L)' 'MSDELEKKEPGLEERFAKIDAILDAMEDENVTLDRSFALYKEGLEQIKAAGQSLDTIEKAMLVLNQDGKLEEF' A
#
# COMPACT_ATOMS: atom_id res chain seq x y z
N MET A 1 -16.52 -8.08 -26.09
CA MET A 1 -16.79 -8.36 -24.67
C MET A 1 -15.72 -7.61 -23.93
N SER A 2 -16.13 -6.55 -23.25
CA SER A 2 -15.27 -5.50 -22.71
C SER A 2 -14.44 -6.08 -21.58
N ASP A 3 -13.11 -5.99 -21.69
CA ASP A 3 -12.19 -6.32 -20.61
C ASP A 3 -12.57 -5.46 -19.39
N GLU A 4 -13.24 -6.09 -18.41
CA GLU A 4 -13.29 -5.59 -17.06
C GLU A 4 -11.85 -5.63 -16.55
N LEU A 5 -11.18 -4.47 -16.65
CA LEU A 5 -9.99 -4.17 -15.88
C LEU A 5 -10.38 -4.36 -14.41
N GLU A 6 -10.21 -5.59 -13.90
CA GLU A 6 -10.08 -5.85 -12.49
C GLU A 6 -9.00 -4.90 -12.01
N LYS A 7 -9.43 -3.79 -11.39
CA LYS A 7 -8.55 -2.93 -10.60
C LYS A 7 -8.08 -3.78 -9.44
N LYS A 8 -7.05 -4.60 -9.68
CA LYS A 8 -6.27 -5.21 -8.62
C LYS A 8 -5.77 -4.05 -7.78
N GLU A 9 -6.26 -4.00 -6.55
CA GLU A 9 -5.69 -3.16 -5.51
C GLU A 9 -4.18 -3.40 -5.54
N PRO A 10 -3.35 -2.34 -5.61
CA PRO A 10 -1.91 -2.51 -5.70
C PRO A 10 -1.43 -3.32 -4.49
N GLY A 11 -0.57 -4.31 -4.77
CA GLY A 11 0.03 -5.14 -3.72
C GLY A 11 0.92 -4.32 -2.78
N LEU A 12 1.32 -4.91 -1.65
CA LEU A 12 2.23 -4.25 -0.70
C LEU A 12 3.52 -3.76 -1.37
N GLU A 13 4.13 -4.58 -2.24
CA GLU A 13 5.33 -4.22 -2.99
C GLU A 13 5.13 -2.99 -3.89
N GLU A 14 4.01 -2.94 -4.63
CA GLU A 14 3.69 -1.79 -5.49
C GLU A 14 3.41 -0.53 -4.67
N ARG A 15 2.84 -0.66 -3.48
CA ARG A 15 2.61 0.47 -2.57
C ARG A 15 3.92 1.00 -2.00
N PHE A 16 4.84 0.13 -1.60
CA PHE A 16 6.17 0.55 -1.15
C PHE A 16 6.95 1.21 -2.29
N ALA A 17 6.91 0.65 -3.51
CA ALA A 17 7.53 1.29 -4.67
C ALA A 17 6.96 2.69 -4.97
N LYS A 18 5.66 2.91 -4.74
CA LYS A 18 5.06 4.25 -4.84
C LYS A 18 5.52 5.18 -3.72
N ILE A 19 5.66 4.68 -2.50
CA ILE A 19 6.18 5.48 -1.37
C ILE A 19 7.63 5.90 -1.68
N ASP A 20 8.47 5.01 -2.18
CA ASP A 20 9.85 5.33 -2.58
C ASP A 20 9.86 6.40 -3.69
N ALA A 21 9.04 6.25 -4.72
CA ALA A 21 8.93 7.26 -5.77
C ALA A 21 8.42 8.64 -5.26
N ILE A 22 7.56 8.64 -4.24
CA ILE A 22 7.10 9.86 -3.57
C ILE A 22 8.25 10.50 -2.79
N LEU A 23 9.08 9.71 -2.10
CA LEU A 23 10.26 10.20 -1.39
C LEU A 23 11.26 10.81 -2.38
N ASP A 24 11.59 10.11 -3.47
CA ASP A 24 12.46 10.62 -4.53
C ASP A 24 11.96 11.96 -5.09
N ALA A 25 10.64 12.08 -5.31
CA ALA A 25 10.03 13.32 -5.79
C ALA A 25 10.00 14.44 -4.75
N MET A 26 10.06 14.12 -3.45
CA MET A 26 10.17 15.10 -2.37
C MET A 26 11.61 15.58 -2.15
N GLU A 27 12.61 14.79 -2.55
CA GLU A 27 14.03 15.15 -2.50
C GLU A 27 14.47 16.07 -3.65
N ASP A 28 13.65 16.24 -4.68
CA ASP A 28 13.90 17.16 -5.78
C ASP A 28 14.02 18.62 -5.27
N GLU A 29 15.14 19.27 -5.57
CA GLU A 29 15.43 20.66 -5.19
C GLU A 29 14.43 21.69 -5.76
N ASN A 30 13.70 21.32 -6.82
CA ASN A 30 12.72 22.16 -7.50
C ASN A 30 11.27 21.87 -7.03
N VAL A 31 11.08 20.96 -6.07
CA VAL A 31 9.74 20.66 -5.56
C VAL A 31 9.15 21.89 -4.89
N THR A 32 7.94 22.29 -5.31
CA THR A 32 7.23 23.40 -4.68
C THR A 32 6.58 22.95 -3.38
N LEU A 33 6.39 23.86 -2.44
CA LEU A 33 5.73 23.56 -1.16
C LEU A 33 4.35 22.89 -1.36
N ASP A 34 3.54 23.39 -2.29
CA ASP A 34 2.23 22.80 -2.62
C ASP A 34 2.37 21.38 -3.15
N ARG A 35 3.39 21.11 -3.96
CA ARG A 35 3.68 19.77 -4.46
C ARG A 35 4.17 18.86 -3.33
N SER A 36 5.01 19.35 -2.42
CA SER A 36 5.46 18.61 -1.24
C SER A 36 4.29 18.22 -0.34
N PHE A 37 3.31 19.10 -0.12
CA PHE A 37 2.10 18.76 0.63
C PHE A 37 1.24 17.69 -0.06
N ALA A 38 1.10 17.78 -1.38
CA ALA A 38 0.38 16.77 -2.16
C ALA A 38 1.08 15.40 -2.08
N LEU A 39 2.40 15.37 -2.28
CA LEU A 39 3.23 14.17 -2.18
C LEU A 39 3.18 13.56 -0.78
N TYR A 40 3.29 14.39 0.26
CA TYR A 40 3.19 13.92 1.65
C TYR A 40 1.83 13.29 1.95
N LYS A 41 0.74 13.91 1.51
CA LYS A 41 -0.61 13.35 1.66
C LYS A 41 -0.73 12.01 0.93
N GLU A 42 -0.22 11.93 -0.29
CA GLU A 42 -0.23 10.70 -1.09
C GLU A 42 0.57 9.58 -0.40
N GLY A 43 1.74 9.89 0.16
CA GLY A 43 2.56 8.94 0.92
C GLY A 43 1.83 8.40 2.15
N LEU A 44 1.17 9.27 2.92
CA LEU A 44 0.35 8.87 4.07
C LEU A 44 -0.82 7.95 3.67
N GLU A 45 -1.47 8.24 2.54
CA GLU A 45 -2.55 7.39 2.02
C GLU A 45 -2.03 5.99 1.63
N GLN A 46 -0.85 5.91 0.99
CA GLN A 46 -0.23 4.61 0.66
C GLN A 46 0.13 3.82 1.92
N ILE A 47 0.75 4.46 2.92
CA ILE A 47 1.10 3.82 4.20
C ILE A 47 -0.16 3.28 4.89
N LYS A 48 -1.23 4.07 4.95
CA LYS A 48 -2.49 3.66 5.56
C LYS A 48 -3.10 2.45 4.85
N ALA A 49 -3.08 2.44 3.52
CA ALA A 49 -3.61 1.35 2.73
C ALA A 49 -2.75 0.07 2.83
N ALA A 50 -1.43 0.21 2.95
CA ALA A 50 -0.54 -0.91 3.26
C ALA A 50 -0.86 -1.50 4.65
N GLY A 51 -1.06 -0.66 5.67
CA GLY A 51 -1.48 -1.09 7.01
C GLY A 51 -2.82 -1.84 7.01
N GLN A 52 -3.81 -1.38 6.24
CA GLN A 52 -5.09 -2.08 6.08
C GLN A 52 -4.95 -3.42 5.38
N SER A 53 -4.05 -3.51 4.38
CA SER A 53 -3.75 -4.75 3.68
C SER A 53 -3.12 -5.77 4.63
N LEU A 54 -2.16 -5.33 5.47
CA LEU A 54 -1.53 -6.16 6.50
C LEU A 54 -2.53 -6.67 7.55
N ASP A 55 -3.39 -5.80 8.07
CA ASP A 55 -4.46 -6.18 9.01
C ASP A 55 -5.43 -7.21 8.40
N THR A 56 -5.72 -7.09 7.10
CA THR A 56 -6.56 -8.07 6.38
C THR A 56 -5.87 -9.43 6.28
N ILE A 57 -4.56 -9.44 5.98
CA ILE A 57 -3.76 -10.67 5.94
C ILE A 57 -3.66 -11.30 7.33
N GLU A 58 -3.43 -10.51 8.38
CA GLU A 58 -3.37 -10.98 9.76
C GLU A 58 -4.71 -11.62 10.19
N LYS A 59 -5.84 -10.97 9.88
CA LYS A 59 -7.18 -11.53 10.15
C LYS A 59 -7.44 -12.81 9.36
N ALA A 60 -7.05 -12.86 8.09
CA ALA A 60 -7.18 -14.06 7.28
C ALA A 60 -6.34 -15.22 7.86
N MET A 61 -5.13 -14.93 8.36
CA MET A 61 -4.27 -15.90 9.03
C MET A 61 -4.90 -16.39 10.35
N LEU A 62 -5.50 -15.50 11.15
CA LEU A 62 -6.21 -15.88 12.38
C LEU A 62 -7.44 -16.77 12.10
N VAL A 63 -8.22 -16.47 11.06
CA VAL A 63 -9.37 -17.32 10.65
C VAL A 63 -8.88 -18.68 10.17
N LEU A 64 -7.80 -18.72 9.39
CA LEU A 64 -7.19 -19.97 8.94
C LEU A 64 -6.69 -20.84 10.11
N ASN A 65 -6.19 -20.21 11.18
CA ASN A 65 -5.82 -20.89 12.42
C ASN A 65 -7.06 -21.45 13.17
N GLN A 66 -8.22 -20.80 13.08
CA GLN A 66 -9.48 -21.25 13.70
C GLN A 66 -10.19 -22.37 12.90
N ASP A 67 -10.14 -22.32 11.57
CA ASP A 67 -10.72 -23.33 10.67
C ASP A 67 -9.80 -24.54 10.43
N GLY A 68 -8.58 -24.52 10.97
CA GLY A 68 -7.82 -25.74 11.30
C GLY A 68 -6.69 -26.17 10.35
N LYS A 69 -5.86 -25.23 9.85
CA LYS A 69 -4.44 -25.38 9.37
C LYS A 69 -4.07 -24.14 8.55
N LEU A 70 -2.99 -23.37 8.76
CA LEU A 70 -1.59 -23.66 9.12
C LEU A 70 -1.09 -22.65 10.17
N GLU A 71 -0.56 -23.15 11.29
CA GLU A 71 0.45 -22.45 12.09
C GLU A 71 1.84 -22.92 11.65
N GLU A 72 2.76 -21.98 11.43
CA GLU A 72 4.04 -21.87 12.15
C GLU A 72 4.78 -20.59 11.68
N PHE A 73 5.20 -19.75 12.63
CA PHE A 73 6.36 -18.85 12.49
C PHE A 73 7.55 -19.49 13.19
#